data_AF-A0A8H5FI52-F1
#
_entry.id   AF-A0A8H5FI52-F1
#
_cell.length_a   1.000
_cell.length_b   1.000
_cell.length_c   1.000
_cell.angle_alpha   90.00
_cell.angle_beta   90.00
_cell.angle_gamma   90.00
#
_symmetry.space_group_name_H-M   'P 1'
#
loop_
_entity.id
_entity.type
_entity.pdbx_description
1 polymer ?
#
loop_
_entity_poly.entity_id
_entity_poly.type
_entity_poly.pdbx_seq_one_letter_code
_entity_poly.pdbx_strand_id
1 'polypeptide(L)'
;MQLQAFLSVLSTLVLGSLASPAAYMFANTPTAPSDNAVLSPQSLTLTALVSKDGLSGLECWVLTPALVSSTAEGTIGALSYSNLGALGNSSYDLFTELTNAGLHNAPAPQYVIILRGQGELSFPSADPANVTLTGNYTLHAGDILIVQDTAELSFRGHNSVWQPGTSTLQLPFASGAAPEHVVLHEGGCKRPHM
;
A
#
# COMPACT_ATOMS: atom_id res chain seq x y z
N MET A 1 52.07 -37.97 -28.22
CA MET A 1 52.67 -37.97 -29.58
C MET A 1 51.54 -37.76 -30.57
N GLN A 2 51.65 -36.69 -31.37
CA GLN A 2 50.93 -36.36 -32.61
C GLN A 2 50.63 -37.62 -33.47
N LEU A 3 49.64 -37.71 -34.36
CA LEU A 3 49.22 -36.74 -35.39
C LEU A 3 48.02 -37.34 -36.18
N GLN A 4 47.26 -36.44 -36.82
CA GLN A 4 46.62 -36.59 -38.15
C GLN A 4 45.30 -37.37 -38.34
N ALA A 5 44.29 -36.58 -38.68
CA ALA A 5 43.16 -36.92 -39.54
C ALA A 5 43.59 -37.07 -41.02
N PHE A 6 42.79 -37.75 -41.86
CA PHE A 6 42.11 -37.19 -43.06
C PHE A 6 41.49 -38.28 -43.99
N LEU A 7 40.18 -38.14 -44.21
CA LEU A 7 39.31 -38.36 -45.41
C LEU A 7 39.49 -39.55 -46.38
N SER A 8 38.39 -40.28 -46.68
CA SER A 8 37.34 -40.00 -47.69
C SER A 8 36.35 -41.20 -47.70
N VAL A 9 35.06 -41.08 -48.05
CA VAL A 9 34.50 -41.32 -49.39
C VAL A 9 33.13 -40.61 -49.54
N LEU A 10 32.87 -40.22 -50.79
CA LEU A 10 31.79 -39.45 -51.41
C LEU A 10 30.42 -40.16 -51.53
N SER A 11 29.44 -39.42 -52.07
CA SER A 11 28.13 -39.81 -52.68
C SER A 11 26.92 -39.76 -51.74
N THR A 12 25.77 -39.14 -52.04
CA THR A 12 25.10 -38.77 -53.31
C THR A 12 24.13 -37.59 -53.08
N LEU A 13 23.81 -36.86 -54.16
CA LEU A 13 22.76 -35.83 -54.28
C LEU A 13 21.35 -36.42 -54.05
N VAL A 14 20.46 -35.64 -53.42
CA VAL A 14 19.01 -35.63 -53.72
C VAL A 14 18.51 -34.19 -53.70
N LEU A 15 17.95 -33.74 -54.84
CA LEU A 15 17.19 -32.49 -54.98
C LEU A 15 15.80 -32.63 -54.36
N GLY A 16 15.31 -31.59 -53.67
CA GLY A 16 13.94 -31.55 -53.16
C GLY A 16 13.43 -30.14 -52.89
N SER A 17 12.64 -29.63 -53.86
CA SER A 17 11.55 -28.64 -53.77
C SER A 17 11.75 -27.27 -53.08
N LEU A 18 11.64 -26.22 -53.90
CA LEU A 18 11.39 -24.83 -53.50
C LEU A 18 9.94 -24.68 -53.01
N ALA A 19 9.74 -24.12 -51.80
CA ALA A 19 8.46 -23.59 -51.35
C ALA A 19 8.61 -22.07 -51.09
N SER A 20 7.73 -21.28 -51.71
CA SER A 20 7.69 -19.82 -51.55
C SER A 20 7.22 -19.42 -50.14
N PRO A 21 7.80 -18.38 -49.51
CA PRO A 21 7.19 -17.78 -48.34
C PRO A 21 6.02 -16.87 -48.78
N ALA A 22 4.83 -17.15 -48.24
CA ALA A 22 3.68 -16.25 -48.31
C ALA A 22 4.02 -14.95 -47.56
N ALA A 23 3.91 -13.82 -48.25
CA ALA A 23 4.03 -12.50 -47.66
C ALA A 23 2.83 -12.24 -46.72
N TYR A 24 3.07 -12.26 -45.41
CA TYR A 24 2.15 -11.73 -44.42
C TYR A 24 2.26 -10.20 -44.41
N MET A 25 1.27 -9.53 -44.99
CA MET A 25 1.09 -8.09 -44.84
C MET A 25 0.53 -7.81 -43.45
N PHE A 26 1.35 -7.23 -42.56
CA PHE A 26 0.86 -6.67 -41.30
C PHE A 26 0.16 -5.34 -41.58
N ALA A 27 -1.15 -5.30 -41.34
CA ALA A 27 -1.89 -4.04 -41.28
C ALA A 27 -1.51 -3.31 -39.99
N ASN A 28 -0.80 -2.18 -40.10
CA ASN A 28 -0.57 -1.27 -38.99
C ASN A 28 -1.87 -0.53 -38.66
N THR A 29 -2.58 -0.99 -37.63
CA THR A 29 -3.61 -0.18 -36.96
C THR A 29 -2.91 0.90 -36.12
N PRO A 30 -3.40 2.16 -36.12
CA PRO A 30 -2.84 3.20 -35.26
C PRO A 30 -3.19 2.86 -33.80
N THR A 31 -2.17 2.55 -33.00
CA THR A 31 -2.31 2.38 -31.55
C THR A 31 -2.66 3.73 -30.93
N ALA A 32 -3.82 3.81 -30.27
CA ALA A 32 -4.14 4.89 -29.34
C ALA A 32 -3.05 4.98 -28.25
N PRO A 33 -2.68 6.19 -27.78
CA PRO A 33 -1.77 6.29 -26.65
C PRO A 33 -2.46 5.68 -25.44
N SER A 34 -1.91 4.57 -24.93
CA SER A 34 -2.27 4.06 -23.62
C SER A 34 -1.67 5.00 -22.57
N ASP A 35 -2.50 5.83 -21.94
CA ASP A 35 -2.18 6.57 -20.72
C ASP A 35 -2.02 5.60 -19.54
N ASN A 36 -1.05 4.70 -19.65
CA ASN A 36 -0.43 4.08 -18.49
C ASN A 36 0.74 4.98 -18.10
N ALA A 37 0.41 6.17 -17.57
CA ALA A 37 1.35 6.88 -16.72
C ALA A 37 1.62 5.95 -15.54
N VAL A 38 2.71 5.18 -15.63
CA VAL A 38 3.29 4.49 -14.49
C VAL A 38 3.52 5.59 -13.47
N LEU A 39 2.71 5.61 -12.40
CA LEU A 39 3.00 6.44 -11.23
C LEU A 39 4.42 6.06 -10.82
N SER A 40 5.39 6.94 -11.12
CA SER A 40 6.73 6.80 -10.60
C SER A 40 6.58 6.71 -9.07
N PRO A 41 7.24 5.77 -8.37
CA PRO A 41 7.02 5.50 -6.94
C PRO A 41 7.58 6.62 -6.04
N GLN A 42 7.27 7.87 -6.38
CA GLN A 42 7.66 9.08 -5.66
C GLN A 42 6.58 9.51 -4.67
N SER A 43 5.46 8.79 -4.58
CA SER A 43 4.37 9.12 -3.67
C SER A 43 4.30 8.08 -2.58
N LEU A 44 4.06 8.52 -1.35
CA LEU A 44 3.78 7.65 -0.21
C LEU A 44 2.27 7.64 0.03
N THR A 45 1.60 6.51 -0.25
CA THR A 45 0.15 6.38 0.00
C THR A 45 -0.15 5.59 1.26
N LEU A 46 -1.00 6.16 2.13
CA LEU A 46 -1.39 5.58 3.41
C LEU A 46 -2.90 5.61 3.59
N THR A 47 -3.44 4.54 4.15
CA THR A 47 -4.83 4.52 4.61
C THR A 47 -4.96 5.44 5.82
N ALA A 48 -5.91 6.36 5.76
CA ALA A 48 -6.23 7.25 6.85
C ALA A 48 -7.59 6.89 7.46
N LEU A 49 -7.63 6.80 8.78
CA LEU A 49 -8.84 6.69 9.57
C LEU A 49 -9.22 8.10 10.03
N VAL A 50 -10.28 8.64 9.47
CA VAL A 50 -10.67 10.04 9.57
C VAL A 50 -12.07 10.17 10.14
N SER A 51 -12.47 11.40 10.48
CA SER A 51 -13.89 11.71 10.68
C SER A 51 -14.46 12.45 9.47
N LYS A 52 -15.59 11.96 8.96
CA LYS A 52 -16.41 12.63 7.95
C LYS A 52 -17.83 12.78 8.49
N ASP A 53 -18.34 14.01 8.51
CA ASP A 53 -19.66 14.35 9.05
C ASP A 53 -19.87 13.83 10.49
N GLY A 54 -18.81 13.82 11.30
CA GLY A 54 -18.83 13.35 12.68
C GLY A 54 -18.70 11.83 12.85
N LEU A 55 -18.52 11.07 11.77
CA LEU A 55 -18.41 9.61 11.82
C LEU A 55 -17.05 9.14 11.34
N SER A 56 -16.53 8.09 11.98
CA SER A 56 -15.27 7.51 11.55
C SER A 56 -15.44 6.80 10.23
N GLY A 57 -14.45 6.97 9.35
CA GLY A 57 -14.39 6.33 8.05
C GLY A 57 -12.97 6.28 7.54
N LEU A 58 -12.78 5.68 6.36
CA LEU A 58 -11.48 5.57 5.74
C LEU A 58 -11.36 6.49 4.54
N GLU A 59 -10.14 6.98 4.33
CA GLU A 59 -9.70 7.63 3.12
C GLU A 59 -8.35 7.05 2.69
N CYS A 60 -8.03 7.19 1.40
CA CYS A 60 -6.71 6.92 0.89
C CYS A 60 -5.99 8.24 0.65
N TRP A 61 -4.86 8.44 1.31
CA TRP A 61 -4.09 9.67 1.26
C TRP A 61 -2.78 9.45 0.52
N VAL A 62 -2.37 10.45 -0.25
CA VAL A 62 -0.97 10.60 -0.66
C VAL A 62 -0.32 11.67 0.20
N LEU A 63 0.80 11.35 0.83
CA LEU A 63 1.56 12.33 1.61
C LEU A 63 2.36 13.27 0.70
N THR A 64 2.45 14.54 1.11
CA THR A 64 3.18 15.59 0.40
C THR A 64 4.16 16.29 1.32
N PRO A 65 5.40 16.58 0.87
CA PRO A 65 5.90 16.45 -0.50
C PRO A 65 6.22 15.01 -0.93
N ALA A 66 6.43 14.81 -2.23
CA ALA A 66 6.85 13.52 -2.78
C ALA A 66 8.16 12.99 -2.12
N LEU A 67 8.33 11.67 -2.12
CA LEU A 67 9.55 10.98 -1.75
C LEU A 67 10.72 11.48 -2.60
N VAL A 68 11.85 11.75 -1.94
CA VAL A 68 13.08 12.20 -2.60
C VAL A 68 14.19 11.19 -2.42
N SER A 69 15.13 11.12 -3.36
CA SER A 69 16.28 10.24 -3.21
C SER A 69 17.15 10.71 -2.04
N SER A 70 17.39 9.83 -1.09
CA SER A 70 18.23 10.10 0.07
C SER A 70 19.70 10.19 -0.32
N THR A 71 20.40 11.14 0.29
CA THR A 71 21.85 11.29 0.24
C THR A 71 22.52 10.90 1.55
N ALA A 72 21.75 10.45 2.55
CA ALA A 72 22.27 10.07 3.85
C ALA A 72 22.97 8.70 3.78
N GLU A 73 24.09 8.56 4.48
CA GLU A 73 24.79 7.28 4.62
C GLU A 73 23.82 6.18 5.10
N GLY A 74 23.94 4.97 4.54
CA GLY A 74 23.05 3.84 4.83
C GLY A 74 21.72 3.84 4.06
N THR A 75 21.33 4.95 3.43
CA THR A 75 20.10 5.04 2.60
C THR A 75 20.32 5.72 1.25
N ILE A 76 21.57 5.91 0.81
CA ILE A 76 21.91 6.57 -0.47
C ILE A 76 21.14 5.92 -1.62
N GLY A 77 20.38 6.74 -2.36
CA GLY A 77 19.57 6.30 -3.50
C GLY A 77 18.16 5.82 -3.15
N ALA A 78 17.86 5.51 -1.88
CA ALA A 78 16.52 5.13 -1.45
C ALA A 78 15.55 6.32 -1.54
N LEU A 79 14.32 6.08 -1.96
CA LEU A 79 13.27 7.10 -1.90
C LEU A 79 12.82 7.25 -0.45
N SER A 80 12.94 8.46 0.08
CA SER A 80 12.73 8.77 1.48
C SER A 80 11.75 9.92 1.64
N TYR A 81 10.87 9.78 2.62
CA TYR A 81 10.03 10.86 3.08
C TYR A 81 10.81 11.66 4.11
N SER A 82 11.08 12.94 3.84
CA SER A 82 12.04 13.73 4.61
C SER A 82 11.60 14.00 6.05
N ASN A 83 10.29 14.01 6.33
CA ASN A 83 9.77 14.29 7.65
C ASN A 83 8.38 13.67 7.86
N LEU A 84 8.29 12.61 8.68
CA LEU A 84 7.00 12.01 9.07
C LEU A 84 6.27 12.78 10.18
N GLY A 85 6.73 13.99 10.52
CA GLY A 85 6.25 14.79 11.63
C GLY A 85 7.04 14.53 12.94
N ALA A 86 6.97 15.49 13.85
CA ALA A 86 7.46 15.29 15.21
C ALA A 86 6.51 14.33 15.95
N LEU A 87 7.07 13.30 16.57
CA LEU A 87 6.32 12.28 17.29
C LEU A 87 6.40 12.49 18.80
N GLY A 88 5.29 12.20 19.48
CA GLY A 88 5.20 12.19 20.94
C GLY A 88 5.62 10.85 21.54
N ASN A 89 5.27 10.65 22.82
CA ASN A 89 5.52 9.39 23.50
C ASN A 89 4.76 8.24 22.81
N SER A 90 5.51 7.24 22.38
CA SER A 90 5.00 6.08 21.66
C SER A 90 4.60 4.93 22.60
N SER A 91 3.61 4.13 22.20
CA SER A 91 3.23 2.88 22.87
C SER A 91 3.38 1.68 21.93
N TYR A 92 3.70 0.53 22.53
CA TYR A 92 3.72 -0.76 21.86
C TYR A 92 2.73 -1.68 22.56
N ASP A 93 1.88 -2.33 21.77
CA ASP A 93 0.87 -3.25 22.26
C ASP A 93 1.06 -4.64 21.64
N LEU A 94 0.85 -5.67 22.46
CA LEU A 94 0.79 -7.06 22.03
C LEU A 94 -0.55 -7.65 22.47
N PHE A 95 -1.40 -7.96 21.50
CA PHE A 95 -2.68 -8.62 21.74
C PHE A 95 -2.42 -10.12 21.88
N THR A 96 -2.43 -10.63 23.11
CA THR A 96 -2.21 -12.07 23.38
C THR A 96 -3.47 -12.91 23.19
N GLU A 97 -4.63 -12.27 23.14
CA GLU A 97 -5.94 -12.89 22.96
C GLU A 97 -6.76 -12.12 21.91
N LEU A 98 -7.84 -12.72 21.43
CA LEU A 98 -8.78 -12.04 20.54
C LEU A 98 -9.38 -10.85 21.30
N THR A 99 -9.12 -9.65 20.79
CA THR A 99 -9.56 -8.41 21.44
C THR A 99 -10.52 -7.69 20.53
N ASN A 100 -11.77 -7.55 20.95
CA ASN A 100 -12.74 -6.65 20.32
C ASN A 100 -12.84 -5.39 21.18
N ALA A 101 -12.30 -4.27 20.70
CA ALA A 101 -12.23 -3.02 21.44
C ALA A 101 -13.59 -2.31 21.58
N GLY A 102 -14.60 -2.74 20.81
CA GLY A 102 -15.87 -2.02 20.69
C GLY A 102 -15.69 -0.68 19.96
N LEU A 103 -16.75 0.11 19.89
CA LEU A 103 -16.67 1.46 19.34
C LEU A 103 -15.82 2.37 20.24
N HIS A 104 -14.77 2.94 19.67
CA HIS A 104 -13.86 3.88 20.33
C HIS A 104 -13.23 4.83 19.32
N ASN A 105 -12.73 5.95 19.82
CA ASN A 105 -11.96 6.92 19.04
C ASN A 105 -10.48 6.71 19.25
N ALA A 106 -9.68 7.25 18.34
CA ALA A 106 -8.26 7.38 18.59
C ALA A 106 -8.00 8.36 19.76
N PRO A 107 -7.08 8.03 20.69
CA PRO A 107 -6.74 8.91 21.81
C PRO A 107 -6.02 10.19 21.38
N ALA A 108 -5.38 10.18 20.21
CA ALA A 108 -4.75 11.34 19.58
C ALA A 108 -4.57 11.07 18.07
N PRO A 109 -4.38 12.12 17.26
CA PRO A 109 -3.87 11.98 15.90
C PRO A 109 -2.51 11.29 15.92
N GLN A 110 -2.37 10.17 15.21
CA GLN A 110 -1.19 9.30 15.34
C GLN A 110 -0.95 8.44 14.12
N TYR A 111 0.26 7.90 13.99
CA TYR A 111 0.45 6.68 13.22
C TYR A 111 0.10 5.45 14.04
N VAL A 112 -0.50 4.46 13.39
CA VAL A 112 -0.61 3.10 13.91
C VAL A 112 0.05 2.16 12.91
N ILE A 113 1.09 1.46 13.35
CA ILE A 113 1.84 0.52 12.52
C ILE A 113 1.55 -0.89 13.00
N ILE A 114 1.10 -1.74 12.09
CA ILE A 114 0.87 -3.16 12.39
C ILE A 114 2.19 -3.91 12.18
N LEU A 115 2.86 -4.27 13.27
CA LEU A 115 4.16 -4.94 13.20
C LEU A 115 4.02 -6.44 12.89
N ARG A 116 3.01 -7.09 13.47
CA ARG A 116 2.69 -8.52 13.25
C ARG A 116 1.19 -8.76 13.41
N GLY A 117 0.72 -9.88 12.87
CA GLY A 117 -0.67 -10.32 12.99
C GLY A 117 -1.62 -9.59 12.04
N GLN A 118 -2.87 -9.45 12.46
CA GLN A 118 -3.94 -8.84 11.67
C GLN A 118 -5.03 -8.23 12.56
N GLY A 119 -5.71 -7.24 12.02
CA GLY A 119 -6.88 -6.63 12.64
C GLY A 119 -7.99 -6.40 11.63
N GLU A 120 -9.18 -6.08 12.14
CA GLU A 120 -10.31 -5.63 11.33
C GLU A 120 -10.87 -4.35 11.91
N LEU A 121 -11.08 -3.36 11.06
CA LEU A 121 -11.79 -2.12 11.40
C LEU A 121 -13.20 -2.17 10.86
N SER A 122 -14.17 -1.67 11.63
CA SER A 122 -15.56 -1.49 11.17
C SER A 122 -16.13 -0.17 11.64
N PHE A 123 -17.08 0.40 10.90
CA PHE A 123 -17.55 1.78 11.10
C PHE A 123 -19.05 1.87 11.36
N PRO A 124 -19.48 2.74 12.28
CA PRO A 124 -20.89 2.98 12.54
C PRO A 124 -21.59 3.68 11.37
N SER A 125 -22.89 3.48 11.22
CA SER A 125 -23.68 4.13 10.18
C SER A 125 -23.96 5.62 10.44
N ALA A 126 -24.36 6.33 9.37
CA ALA A 126 -24.84 7.72 9.37
C ALA A 126 -25.98 7.99 10.36
N ASP A 127 -26.82 6.99 10.60
CA ASP A 127 -27.96 7.11 11.51
C ASP A 127 -27.49 6.90 12.98
N PRO A 128 -27.60 7.93 13.84
CA PRO A 128 -27.20 7.85 15.24
C PRO A 128 -28.09 6.95 16.10
N ALA A 129 -29.17 6.36 15.57
CA ALA A 129 -29.89 5.26 16.20
C ALA A 129 -29.37 3.88 15.77
N ASN A 130 -28.70 3.80 14.62
CA ASN A 130 -28.20 2.55 14.03
C ASN A 130 -26.71 2.36 14.32
N VAL A 131 -26.40 1.52 15.31
CA VAL A 131 -25.03 1.17 15.74
C VAL A 131 -24.41 0.00 14.96
N THR A 132 -24.97 -0.35 13.80
CA THR A 132 -24.43 -1.45 12.99
C THR A 132 -23.03 -1.09 12.50
N LEU A 133 -22.11 -2.02 12.67
CA LEU A 133 -20.76 -1.94 12.14
C LEU A 133 -20.79 -2.30 10.65
N THR A 134 -20.46 -1.33 9.81
CA THR A 134 -20.43 -1.40 8.35
C THR A 134 -19.03 -1.10 7.83
N GLY A 135 -18.63 -1.74 6.74
CA GLY A 135 -17.30 -1.55 6.15
C GLY A 135 -16.19 -2.22 6.96
N ASN A 136 -15.97 -3.51 6.76
CA ASN A 136 -14.85 -4.23 7.35
C ASN A 136 -13.59 -4.00 6.52
N TYR A 137 -12.57 -3.37 7.11
CA TYR A 137 -11.26 -3.19 6.50
C TYR A 137 -10.23 -4.04 7.24
N THR A 138 -9.63 -4.99 6.54
CA THR A 138 -8.63 -5.89 7.13
C THR A 138 -7.25 -5.25 7.11
N LEU A 139 -6.64 -5.19 8.28
CA LEU A 139 -5.27 -4.76 8.52
C LEU A 139 -4.35 -5.97 8.58
N HIS A 140 -3.16 -5.83 8.03
CA HIS A 140 -2.11 -6.85 8.02
C HIS A 140 -0.79 -6.29 8.53
N ALA A 141 0.10 -7.20 8.97
CA ALA A 141 1.48 -6.84 9.25
C ALA A 141 2.13 -6.09 8.07
N GLY A 142 2.77 -4.97 8.37
CA GLY A 142 3.35 -4.03 7.41
C GLY A 142 2.46 -2.83 7.10
N ASP A 143 1.17 -2.87 7.44
CA ASP A 143 0.29 -1.73 7.22
C ASP A 143 0.63 -0.57 8.18
N ILE A 144 0.61 0.64 7.63
CA ILE A 144 0.75 1.90 8.35
C ILE A 144 -0.52 2.69 8.14
N LEU A 145 -1.16 3.10 9.23
CA LEU A 145 -2.34 3.96 9.22
C LEU A 145 -1.99 5.33 9.77
N ILE A 146 -2.62 6.36 9.20
CA ILE A 146 -2.78 7.64 9.86
C ILE A 146 -4.16 7.63 10.52
N VAL A 147 -4.21 7.78 11.84
CA VAL A 147 -5.46 7.71 12.59
C VAL A 147 -5.74 9.06 13.22
N GLN A 148 -6.88 9.65 12.89
CA GLN A 148 -7.27 11.01 13.29
C GLN A 148 -8.72 11.13 13.74
N ASP A 149 -9.47 10.04 13.82
CA ASP A 149 -10.87 10.02 14.26
C ASP A 149 -11.00 10.14 15.79
N THR A 150 -10.41 11.20 16.33
CA THR A 150 -10.47 11.55 17.75
C THR A 150 -11.89 11.88 18.21
N ALA A 151 -12.12 11.85 19.53
CA ALA A 151 -13.45 12.09 20.11
C ALA A 151 -13.97 13.51 19.83
N GLU A 152 -13.07 14.47 19.60
CA GLU A 152 -13.39 15.84 19.19
C GLU A 152 -13.96 15.93 17.77
N LEU A 153 -13.60 14.96 16.91
CA LEU A 153 -13.97 14.95 15.49
C LEU A 153 -15.07 13.94 15.18
N SER A 154 -15.02 12.74 15.77
CA SER A 154 -15.96 11.64 15.53
C SER A 154 -16.77 11.31 16.79
N PHE A 155 -18.10 11.42 16.73
CA PHE A 155 -18.96 11.19 17.90
C PHE A 155 -19.19 9.70 18.23
N ARG A 156 -18.80 8.78 17.34
CA ARG A 156 -18.95 7.33 17.56
C ARG A 156 -17.68 6.52 17.41
N GLY A 157 -16.63 7.07 16.80
CA GLY A 157 -15.41 6.32 16.58
C GLY A 157 -15.58 5.15 15.60
N HIS A 158 -14.69 4.18 15.70
CA HIS A 158 -14.67 2.94 14.93
C HIS A 158 -14.57 1.74 15.88
N ASN A 159 -14.85 0.54 15.37
CA ASN A 159 -14.53 -0.69 16.06
C ASN A 159 -13.22 -1.27 15.53
N SER A 160 -12.39 -1.81 16.42
CA SER A 160 -11.21 -2.59 16.05
C SER A 160 -11.25 -3.98 16.70
N VAL A 161 -11.00 -5.00 15.88
CA VAL A 161 -10.91 -6.40 16.32
C VAL A 161 -9.51 -6.92 15.99
N TRP A 162 -8.75 -7.30 17.01
CA TRP A 162 -7.36 -7.73 16.90
C TRP A 162 -7.24 -9.23 17.16
N GLN A 163 -6.58 -9.95 16.25
CA GLN A 163 -6.34 -11.38 16.42
C GLN A 163 -5.21 -11.64 17.43
N PRO A 164 -5.21 -12.78 18.13
CA PRO A 164 -4.08 -13.19 18.98
C PRO A 164 -2.75 -13.16 18.24
N GLY A 165 -1.70 -12.65 18.88
CA GLY A 165 -0.37 -12.51 18.31
C GLY A 165 -0.15 -11.23 17.48
N THR A 166 -1.18 -10.38 17.37
CA THR A 166 -1.06 -9.07 16.72
C THR A 166 -0.27 -8.11 17.61
N SER A 167 0.63 -7.34 17.01
CA SER A 167 1.37 -6.30 17.72
C SER A 167 1.36 -5.00 16.94
N THR A 168 1.15 -3.88 17.64
CA THR A 168 1.02 -2.55 17.05
C THR A 168 2.00 -1.57 17.69
N LEU A 169 2.47 -0.61 16.91
CA LEU A 169 3.19 0.56 17.39
C LEU A 169 2.33 1.80 17.14
N GLN A 170 2.07 2.56 18.20
CA GLN A 170 1.30 3.78 18.16
C GLN A 170 2.23 4.98 18.36
N LEU A 171 2.19 5.93 17.43
CA LEU A 171 3.10 7.08 17.38
C LEU A 171 2.28 8.37 17.26
N PRO A 172 1.88 8.98 18.38
CA PRO A 172 1.15 10.24 18.37
C PRO A 172 1.93 11.36 17.68
N PHE A 173 1.25 12.20 16.91
CA PHE A 173 1.86 13.43 16.40
C PHE A 173 1.98 14.44 17.54
N ALA A 174 3.18 14.93 17.81
CA ALA A 174 3.42 15.90 18.87
C ALA A 174 2.66 17.23 18.64
N SER A 175 2.39 17.56 17.38
CA SER A 175 1.56 18.70 16.98
C SER A 175 0.06 18.47 17.14
N GLY A 176 -0.38 17.21 17.31
CA GLY A 176 -1.78 16.83 17.19
C GLY A 176 -2.32 16.90 15.76
N ALA A 177 -1.45 16.89 14.74
CA ALA A 177 -1.86 16.94 13.34
C ALA A 177 -1.02 15.97 12.50
N ALA A 178 -1.67 15.25 11.58
CA ALA A 178 -0.98 14.42 10.61
C ALA A 178 -0.14 15.25 9.61
N PRO A 179 0.79 14.61 8.88
CA PRO A 179 1.53 15.28 7.82
C PRO A 179 0.62 15.82 6.72
N GLU A 180 1.15 16.77 5.96
CA GLU A 180 0.50 17.30 4.78
C GLU A 180 0.23 16.17 3.76
N HIS A 181 -0.95 16.21 3.16
CA HIS A 181 -1.44 15.16 2.28
C HIS A 181 -2.52 15.68 1.33
N VAL A 182 -2.82 14.86 0.32
CA VAL A 182 -3.98 15.00 -0.55
C VAL A 182 -4.83 13.74 -0.44
N VAL A 183 -6.15 13.91 -0.35
CA VAL A 183 -7.11 12.80 -0.40
C VAL A 183 -7.23 12.31 -1.84
N LEU A 184 -6.91 11.04 -2.08
CA LEU A 184 -7.05 10.41 -3.40
C LEU A 184 -8.47 9.93 -3.65
N HIS A 185 -9.08 9.27 -2.66
CA HIS A 185 -10.45 8.80 -2.70
C HIS A 185 -10.95 8.39 -1.30
N GLU A 186 -12.27 8.20 -1.19
CA GLU A 186 -12.89 7.58 -0.02
C GLU A 186 -12.59 6.07 0.05
N GLY A 187 -12.55 5.52 1.26
CA GLY A 187 -12.12 4.15 1.53
C GLY A 187 -10.60 4.02 1.66
N GLY A 188 -10.14 2.96 2.31
CA GLY A 188 -8.71 2.71 2.52
C GLY A 188 -7.96 2.50 1.20
N CYS A 189 -6.65 2.76 1.21
CA CYS A 189 -5.79 2.56 0.05
C CYS A 189 -5.77 1.08 -0.38
N LYS A 190 -5.68 0.85 -1.70
CA LYS A 190 -5.50 -0.50 -2.23
C LYS A 190 -4.06 -0.95 -2.03
N ARG A 191 -3.89 -2.24 -1.75
CA ARG A 191 -2.55 -2.85 -1.70
C ARG A 191 -1.97 -3.06 -3.11
N PRO A 192 -0.63 -3.02 -3.27
CA PRO A 192 0.36 -2.67 -2.25
C PRO A 192 0.31 -1.18 -1.91
N HIS A 193 0.40 -0.86 -0.61
CA HIS A 193 0.57 0.51 -0.15
C HIS A 193 1.96 0.96 -0.64
N MET A 194 2.00 1.86 -1.63
CA MET A 194 3.21 2.54 -2.07
C MET A 194 3.03 4.02 -1.84
#